data_AF-A0A553WHS9-F1
#
_entry.id   AF-A0A553WHS9-F1
#
_cell.length_a   1.000
_cell.length_b   1.000
_cell.length_c   1.000
_cell.angle_alpha   90.00
_cell.angle_beta   90.00
_cell.angle_gamma   90.00
#
_symmetry.space_group_name_H-M   'P 1'
#
loop_
_entity.id
_entity.type
_entity.pdbx_description
1 polymer ?
#
loop_
_entity_poly.entity_id
_entity_poly.type
_entity_poly.pdbx_seq_one_letter_code
_entity_poly.pdbx_strand_id
1 'polypeptide(L)'
;MFDVASSEFLLVVLVALLVIGPKDLPKVLRVVGKWVGKARSVAAQFRSGFDEMVRQSELEELEKKWKAENERIMREHPADPRADVVGDENPPVQPELPMNPAPAAEAPTKS
;
A
#
# COMPACT_ATOMS: atom_id res chain seq x y z
N MET A 1 -19.37 -0.68 14.76
CA MET A 1 -19.00 0.76 14.70
C MET A 1 -19.05 1.35 13.27
N PHE A 2 -19.80 0.74 12.33
CA PHE A 2 -19.90 1.19 10.92
C PHE A 2 -21.32 1.61 10.48
N ASP A 3 -22.31 1.44 11.35
CA ASP A 3 -23.71 1.78 11.07
C ASP A 3 -23.90 3.31 10.98
N VAL A 4 -23.22 4.01 11.90
CA VAL A 4 -23.09 5.46 11.97
C VAL A 4 -22.43 5.96 10.68
N ALA A 5 -21.19 5.52 10.37
CA ALA A 5 -20.41 5.98 9.21
C ALA A 5 -21.12 5.90 7.85
N SER A 6 -21.88 4.83 7.63
CA SER A 6 -22.65 4.65 6.39
C SER A 6 -23.82 5.65 6.30
N SER A 7 -24.48 5.92 7.43
CA SER A 7 -25.58 6.88 7.52
C SER A 7 -25.09 8.34 7.41
N GLU A 8 -23.95 8.70 8.00
CA GLU A 8 -23.37 10.05 7.81
C GLU A 8 -22.97 10.29 6.37
N PHE A 9 -22.40 9.29 5.69
CA PHE A 9 -22.05 9.43 4.28
C PHE A 9 -23.29 9.74 3.42
N LEU A 10 -24.40 9.04 3.69
CA LEU A 10 -25.68 9.29 3.01
C LEU A 10 -26.19 10.71 3.28
N LEU A 11 -26.09 11.20 4.51
CA LEU A 11 -26.45 12.58 4.87
C LEU A 11 -25.58 13.60 4.12
N VAL A 12 -24.27 13.39 4.06
CA VAL A 12 -23.34 14.27 3.33
C VAL A 12 -23.68 14.30 1.85
N VAL A 13 -23.98 13.15 1.23
CA VAL A 13 -24.42 13.10 -0.18
C VAL A 13 -25.72 13.87 -0.37
N LEU A 14 -26.68 13.71 0.54
CA LEU A 14 -27.95 14.44 0.47
C LEU A 14 -27.74 15.96 0.58
N VAL A 15 -26.93 16.41 1.54
CA VAL A 15 -26.59 17.83 1.70
C VAL A 15 -25.84 18.36 0.47
N ALA A 16 -24.89 17.60 -0.06
CA ALA A 16 -24.18 17.97 -1.28
C ALA A 16 -25.13 18.10 -2.49
N LEU A 17 -26.12 17.21 -2.62
CA LEU A 17 -27.16 17.30 -3.64
C LEU A 17 -28.05 18.54 -3.47
N LEU A 18 -28.34 18.95 -2.23
CA LEU A 18 -29.13 20.16 -1.96
C LEU A 18 -28.34 21.44 -2.26
N VAL A 19 -27.07 21.50 -1.86
CA VAL A 19 -26.22 22.69 -1.99
C VAL A 19 -25.74 22.88 -3.43
N ILE A 20 -25.22 21.83 -4.05
CA ILE A 20 -24.68 21.86 -5.41
C ILE A 20 -25.80 21.68 -6.44
N GLY A 21 -26.85 20.94 -6.10
CA GLY A 21 -27.92 20.56 -7.01
C GLY A 21 -27.64 19.20 -7.69
N PRO A 22 -28.66 18.33 -7.86
CA PRO A 22 -28.48 17.01 -8.47
C PRO A 22 -28.06 17.05 -9.94
N LYS A 23 -28.37 18.15 -10.65
CA LYS A 23 -28.00 18.34 -12.07
C LYS A 23 -26.55 18.79 -12.25
N ASP A 24 -25.96 19.40 -11.24
CA ASP A 24 -24.59 19.94 -11.31
C ASP A 24 -23.56 19.01 -10.66
N LEU A 25 -23.96 18.16 -9.71
CA LEU A 25 -23.13 17.06 -9.19
C LEU A 25 -22.44 16.20 -10.29
N PRO A 26 -23.14 15.74 -11.36
CA PRO A 26 -22.48 14.99 -12.44
C PRO A 26 -21.52 15.84 -13.29
N LYS A 27 -21.64 17.18 -13.27
CA LYS A 27 -20.64 18.06 -13.90
C LYS A 27 -19.40 18.17 -13.00
N VAL A 28 -19.60 18.36 -11.70
CA VAL A 28 -18.52 18.43 -10.70
C VAL A 28 -17.70 17.15 -10.66
N LEU A 29 -18.36 15.98 -10.62
CA LEU A 29 -17.67 14.68 -10.68
C LEU A 29 -16.81 14.52 -11.93
N ARG A 30 -17.27 15.02 -13.08
CA ARG A 30 -16.45 15.01 -14.32
C ARG A 30 -15.24 15.92 -14.22
N VAL A 31 -15.37 17.09 -13.58
CA VAL A 31 -14.23 18.01 -13.38
C VAL A 31 -13.21 17.37 -12.43
N VAL A 32 -13.66 16.90 -11.27
CA VAL A 32 -12.81 16.21 -10.30
C VAL A 32 -12.15 14.98 -10.93
N GLY A 33 -12.92 14.16 -11.65
CA GLY A 33 -12.40 12.99 -12.35
C GLY A 33 -11.31 13.32 -13.37
N LYS A 34 -11.47 14.42 -14.14
CA LYS A 34 -10.43 14.89 -15.07
C LYS A 34 -9.17 15.34 -14.34
N TRP A 35 -9.32 16.05 -13.21
CA TRP A 35 -8.19 16.49 -12.39
C TRP A 35 -7.44 15.32 -11.77
N VAL A 36 -8.16 14.37 -11.15
CA VAL A 36 -7.59 13.13 -10.60
C VAL A 36 -6.93 12.30 -11.69
N GLY A 37 -7.57 12.17 -12.87
CA GLY A 37 -6.99 11.46 -14.01
C GLY A 37 -5.69 12.09 -14.49
N LYS A 38 -5.63 13.43 -14.57
CA LYS A 38 -4.42 14.15 -14.93
C LYS A 38 -3.32 13.98 -13.88
N ALA A 39 -3.65 14.10 -12.60
CA ALA A 39 -2.73 13.85 -11.50
C ALA A 39 -2.19 12.41 -11.52
N ARG A 40 -3.06 11.42 -11.78
CA ARG A 40 -2.67 10.01 -11.92
C ARG A 40 -1.75 9.79 -13.12
N SER A 41 -2.03 10.41 -14.26
CA SER A 41 -1.19 10.32 -15.46
C SER A 41 0.19 10.92 -15.20
N VAL A 42 0.24 12.08 -14.55
CA VAL A 42 1.47 12.75 -14.16
C VAL A 42 2.25 11.88 -13.16
N ALA A 43 1.59 11.33 -12.15
CA ALA A 43 2.19 10.39 -11.20
C ALA A 43 2.70 9.10 -11.87
N ALA A 44 2.02 8.60 -12.90
CA ALA A 44 2.47 7.45 -13.68
C ALA A 44 3.75 7.76 -14.48
N GLN A 45 3.85 8.97 -15.06
CA GLN A 45 5.06 9.45 -15.72
C GLN A 45 6.21 9.65 -14.73
N PHE A 46 5.91 10.19 -13.54
CA PHE A 46 6.88 10.26 -12.45
C PHE A 46 7.30 8.88 -11.97
N ARG A 47 6.41 7.89 -11.92
CA ARG A 47 6.80 6.52 -11.58
C ARG A 47 7.77 5.95 -12.61
N SER A 48 7.50 6.11 -13.89
CA SER A 48 8.41 5.66 -14.95
C SER A 48 9.75 6.39 -14.94
N GLY A 49 9.78 7.69 -14.64
CA GLY A 49 11.01 8.47 -14.53
C GLY A 49 11.78 8.22 -13.22
N PHE A 50 11.05 7.98 -12.13
CA PHE A 50 11.60 7.61 -10.84
C PHE A 50 12.21 6.22 -10.90
N ASP A 51 11.58 5.23 -11.55
CA ASP A 51 12.18 3.90 -11.75
C ASP A 51 13.51 3.96 -12.54
N GLU A 52 13.67 4.95 -13.45
CA GLU A 52 14.94 5.21 -14.16
C GLU A 52 15.99 5.93 -13.29
N MET A 53 15.58 6.91 -12.46
CA MET A 53 16.47 7.67 -11.55
C MET A 53 16.89 6.87 -10.30
N VAL A 54 15.97 6.09 -9.72
CA VAL A 54 16.18 5.17 -8.59
C VAL A 54 17.24 4.13 -8.91
N ARG A 55 17.30 3.69 -10.17
CA ARG A 55 18.33 2.78 -10.66
C ARG A 55 19.72 3.41 -10.70
N GLN A 56 19.84 4.74 -10.63
CA GLN A 56 21.11 5.43 -10.76
C GLN A 56 21.61 6.17 -9.50
N SER A 57 20.80 6.62 -8.52
CA SER A 57 21.39 7.47 -7.44
C SER A 57 20.76 7.52 -6.04
N GLU A 58 19.69 6.81 -5.66
CA GLU A 58 19.08 7.07 -4.32
C GLU A 58 18.75 5.85 -3.44
N LEU A 59 18.66 4.63 -3.97
CA LEU A 59 18.39 3.46 -3.10
C LEU A 59 19.52 3.19 -2.12
N GLU A 60 20.77 3.33 -2.55
CA GLU A 60 21.95 3.08 -1.72
C GLU A 60 22.08 4.09 -0.56
N GLU A 61 21.72 5.36 -0.80
CA GLU A 61 21.75 6.41 0.23
C GLU A 61 20.58 6.33 1.20
N LEU A 62 19.37 6.01 0.72
CA LEU A 62 18.21 5.78 1.59
C LEU A 62 18.39 4.52 2.44
N GLU A 63 18.94 3.44 1.88
CA GLU A 63 19.26 2.22 2.63
C GLU A 63 20.33 2.48 3.69
N LYS A 64 21.36 3.27 3.37
CA LYS A 64 22.41 3.65 4.33
C LYS A 64 21.89 4.50 5.47
N LYS A 65 21.01 5.48 5.18
CA LYS A 65 20.34 6.31 6.20
C LYS A 65 19.41 5.46 7.07
N TRP A 66 18.64 4.56 6.46
CA TRP A 66 17.76 3.64 7.17
C TRP A 66 18.54 2.70 8.09
N LYS A 67 19.64 2.11 7.62
CA LYS A 67 20.50 1.22 8.42
C LYS A 67 21.17 1.97 9.59
N ALA A 68 21.69 3.17 9.34
CA ALA A 68 22.31 3.98 10.40
C ALA A 68 21.31 4.40 11.49
N GLU A 69 20.08 4.74 11.09
CA GLU A 69 19.00 5.05 12.02
C GLU A 69 18.55 3.81 12.81
N ASN A 70 18.39 2.67 12.13
CA ASN A 70 18.04 1.40 12.78
C ASN A 70 19.12 0.94 13.75
N GLU A 71 20.41 1.09 13.41
CA GLU A 71 21.52 0.80 14.31
C GLU A 71 21.52 1.73 15.53
N ARG A 72 21.14 3.00 15.36
CA ARG A 72 20.98 3.95 16.46
C ARG A 72 19.82 3.56 17.39
N ILE A 73 18.68 3.18 16.82
CA ILE A 73 17.51 2.70 17.57
C ILE A 73 17.86 1.42 18.36
N MET A 74 18.58 0.48 17.76
CA MET A 74 19.02 -0.76 18.44
C MET A 74 20.08 -0.51 19.53
N ARG A 75 20.84 0.58 19.43
CA ARG A 75 21.81 1.01 20.46
C ARG A 75 21.14 1.74 21.61
N GLU A 76 20.12 2.54 21.33
CA GLU A 76 19.36 3.31 22.31
C GLU A 76 18.29 2.45 23.02
N HIS A 77 17.75 1.44 22.31
CA HIS A 77 16.86 0.41 22.82
C HIS A 77 17.48 -0.96 22.54
N PRO A 78 18.39 -1.47 23.40
CA PRO A 78 18.80 -2.87 23.32
C PRO A 78 17.53 -3.71 23.41
N ALA A 79 17.35 -4.65 22.47
CA ALA A 79 16.23 -5.58 22.48
C ALA A 79 16.18 -6.26 23.86
N ASP A 80 15.24 -5.81 24.69
CA ASP A 80 15.01 -6.39 26.00
C ASP A 80 14.40 -7.78 25.71
N PRO A 81 15.09 -8.89 26.02
CA PRO A 81 14.64 -10.24 25.65
C PRO A 81 13.35 -10.69 26.36
N ARG A 82 12.60 -9.75 26.95
CA ARG A 82 11.43 -9.94 27.80
C ARG A 82 10.18 -9.22 27.28
N ALA A 83 10.28 -8.38 26.25
CA ALA A 83 9.08 -7.80 25.62
C ALA A 83 8.34 -8.82 24.72
N ASP A 84 9.00 -9.94 24.38
CA ASP A 84 8.51 -10.95 23.45
C ASP A 84 7.83 -12.13 24.18
N VAL A 85 7.82 -12.16 25.52
CA VAL A 85 7.39 -13.35 26.30
C VAL A 85 5.90 -13.33 26.68
N VAL A 86 5.08 -12.44 26.11
CA VAL A 86 3.62 -12.59 26.17
C VAL A 86 3.03 -12.54 24.76
N GLY A 87 3.30 -13.61 24.02
CA GLY A 87 2.65 -13.89 22.73
C GLY A 87 3.55 -14.55 21.70
N ASP A 88 4.12 -15.71 22.04
CA ASP A 88 4.56 -16.73 21.06
C ASP A 88 3.38 -16.95 20.08
N GLU A 89 3.46 -16.95 18.75
CA GLU A 89 4.51 -17.27 17.79
C GLU A 89 4.20 -16.48 16.50
N ASN A 90 5.16 -15.70 15.97
CA ASN A 90 5.05 -15.17 14.62
C ASN A 90 5.51 -16.25 13.63
N PRO A 91 4.94 -16.34 12.40
CA PRO A 91 5.88 -16.17 11.30
C PRO A 91 5.50 -15.04 10.34
N PRO A 92 6.52 -14.31 9.84
CA PRO A 92 6.37 -13.18 8.94
C PRO A 92 5.86 -13.61 7.57
N VAL A 93 5.01 -12.77 7.02
CA VAL A 93 4.49 -12.85 5.65
C VAL A 93 5.63 -12.72 4.63
N GLN A 94 5.75 -13.67 3.71
CA GLN A 94 6.41 -13.44 2.41
C GLN A 94 5.56 -14.04 1.27
N PRO A 95 4.94 -13.19 0.44
CA PRO A 95 4.73 -13.47 -0.98
C PRO A 95 5.98 -12.94 -1.72
N GLU A 96 6.56 -13.61 -2.71
CA GLU A 96 6.01 -13.66 -4.06
C GLU A 96 6.85 -14.63 -4.95
N LEU A 97 6.25 -15.59 -5.68
CA LEU A 97 5.81 -15.56 -7.11
C LEU A 97 6.91 -16.04 -8.09
N PRO A 98 6.63 -16.28 -9.40
CA PRO A 98 5.81 -17.34 -9.97
C PRO A 98 6.51 -18.12 -11.12
N MET A 99 5.97 -19.30 -11.50
CA MET A 99 5.91 -19.88 -12.87
C MET A 99 7.24 -20.31 -13.55
N ASN A 100 7.39 -21.43 -14.27
CA ASN A 100 6.58 -22.48 -14.92
C ASN A 100 7.63 -23.49 -15.54
N PRO A 101 7.34 -24.58 -16.28
CA PRO A 101 6.10 -25.33 -16.51
C PRO A 101 6.19 -26.82 -16.13
N ALA A 102 5.05 -27.50 -16.25
CA ALA A 102 4.78 -28.94 -16.35
C ALA A 102 5.97 -29.83 -16.82
N PRO A 103 6.10 -31.11 -16.39
CA PRO A 103 5.07 -32.14 -16.66
C PRO A 103 4.87 -33.21 -15.57
N ALA A 104 3.82 -33.99 -15.82
CA ALA A 104 3.44 -35.29 -15.25
C ALA A 104 4.56 -36.17 -14.66
N ALA A 105 4.24 -36.84 -13.55
CA ALA A 105 4.52 -38.25 -13.22
C ALA A 105 4.11 -38.46 -11.75
N GLU A 106 3.07 -39.23 -11.42
CA GLU A 106 3.17 -40.67 -11.06
C GLU A 106 4.19 -40.91 -9.92
N ALA A 107 3.92 -41.51 -8.77
CA ALA A 107 2.83 -42.32 -8.24
C ALA A 107 3.05 -42.47 -6.71
N PRO A 108 2.03 -42.81 -5.88
CA PRO A 108 2.26 -43.40 -4.58
C PRO A 108 2.18 -44.93 -4.69
N THR A 109 3.30 -45.64 -4.62
CA THR A 109 3.29 -47.07 -4.25
C THR A 109 4.27 -47.34 -3.13
N LYS A 110 3.67 -47.55 -1.97
CA LYS A 110 4.22 -48.12 -0.76
C LYS A 110 4.15 -49.65 -0.90
N SER A 111 5.24 -50.33 -0.52
CA SER A 111 5.37 -51.78 -0.29
C SER A 111 5.44 -52.71 -1.50
#